data_AF-A0A292QNF5-F1
#
_entry.id   AF-A0A292QNF5-F1
#
_cell.length_a   1.000
_cell.length_b   1.000
_cell.length_c   1.000
_cell.angle_alpha   90.00
_cell.angle_beta   90.00
_cell.angle_gamma   90.00
#
_symmetry.space_group_name_H-M   'P 1'
#
loop_
_entity.id
_entity.type
_entity.pdbx_description
1 polymer ?
#
loop_
_entity_poly.entity_id
_entity_poly.type
_entity_poly.pdbx_seq_one_letter_code
_entity_poly.pdbx_strand_id
1 'polypeptide(L)'
;MGLAAGQARLLTITGRKSDCEYESMRLSHQKLALSRQLTDLSNEYQNSLDQTKLIYDYYGTGDQSNPLSYGILMTPSTLNNYMPVLVTDPKGRATLNSKYAAAAEAAGIPQEGLGSLPSENTRNKFIEALGGQGVISDKLMNTILGLPYNQAAGIGGGTTVAVQTKNVKYDELAELLNGYTVTPTDTVFNSEITRGVNLYNTTGKEYYRNPASSGDGKWDNLNGTQYKEASNGQVGLGDILTGNYVLVAYGQDERNSAFGATGGAIDAIVNSSAWEDMFDAVDNLLGLGDSYTKAAIEYARSQVSYMVSNQCDTSKGTGSGKRAYFNDDDLKNFAYRTGGAEQATDKKVVSQALSKADDYVGLVCRFNCGKGRDDDSNITAISINMSNVLRAYITYVEDYINGVSKTDASGNDLYSASIGRKEESSFVTSEKNYLYTIKTGATVSSDDCAQATFYDVLFNQICQNGWTKNDKIDDNEYMQEMLKSGMLYISKVNDDGYYYQGNYATDSYIKEVSDDTKIAQAEAKYNTEKSKLNSKEETLDLKMKNLDTEISSLTTEYDTVKNTIAKNIEKSFKRYNA
;
A
#
# COMPACT_ATOMS: atom_id res chain seq x y z
N MET A 1 84.64 49.16 54.87
CA MET A 1 83.19 49.26 54.58
C MET A 1 82.83 49.08 53.09
N GLY A 2 83.67 49.49 52.12
CA GLY A 2 83.30 49.41 50.68
C GLY A 2 83.18 48.00 50.06
N LEU A 3 83.81 46.97 50.65
CA LEU A 3 83.83 45.61 50.08
C LEU A 3 82.52 44.82 50.36
N ALA A 4 81.99 44.93 51.59
CA ALA A 4 80.71 44.31 51.98
C ALA A 4 79.52 44.92 51.21
N ALA A 5 79.51 46.25 51.02
CA ALA A 5 78.48 46.92 50.22
C ALA A 5 78.53 46.53 48.73
N GLY A 6 79.74 46.35 48.17
CA GLY A 6 79.93 45.84 46.81
C GLY A 6 79.43 44.41 46.63
N GLN A 7 79.73 43.52 47.59
CA GLN A 7 79.25 42.13 47.56
C GLN A 7 77.73 42.03 47.73
N ALA A 8 77.12 42.84 48.60
CA ALA A 8 75.65 42.88 48.75
C ALA A 8 74.96 43.37 47.47
N ARG A 9 75.51 44.39 46.79
CA ARG A 9 75.01 44.87 45.50
C ARG A 9 75.17 43.81 44.40
N LEU A 10 76.30 43.12 44.36
CA LEU A 10 76.54 42.03 43.42
C LEU A 10 75.49 40.92 43.57
N LEU A 11 75.21 40.48 44.81
CA LEU A 11 74.19 39.47 45.08
C LEU A 11 72.79 39.91 44.62
N THR A 12 72.45 41.19 44.84
CA THR A 12 71.17 41.78 44.46
C THR A 12 71.00 41.82 42.94
N ILE A 13 72.05 42.20 42.20
CA ILE A 13 72.06 42.20 40.73
C ILE A 13 71.96 40.77 40.19
N THR A 14 72.67 39.81 40.79
CA THR A 14 72.58 38.39 40.42
C THR A 14 71.16 37.85 40.60
N GLY A 15 70.50 38.17 41.71
CA GLY A 15 69.10 37.79 41.95
C GLY A 15 68.16 38.35 40.88
N ARG A 16 68.22 39.67 40.63
CA ARG A 16 67.40 40.31 39.59
C ARG A 16 67.67 39.78 38.19
N LYS A 17 68.92 39.47 37.85
CA LYS A 17 69.29 38.88 36.56
C LYS A 17 68.70 37.47 36.41
N SER A 18 68.78 36.65 37.45
CA SER A 18 68.16 35.32 37.47
C SER A 18 66.63 35.40 37.33
N ASP A 19 65.99 36.37 37.98
CA ASP A 19 64.54 36.58 37.85
C ASP A 19 64.15 37.00 36.43
N CYS A 20 64.92 37.90 35.81
CA CYS A 20 64.68 38.31 34.42
C CYS A 20 64.91 37.17 33.41
N GLU A 21 65.94 36.34 33.62
CA GLU A 21 66.22 35.16 32.79
C GLU A 21 65.11 34.11 32.92
N TYR A 22 64.60 33.89 34.13
CA TYR A 22 63.45 33.01 34.37
C TYR A 22 62.19 33.54 33.67
N GLU A 23 61.90 34.83 33.79
CA GLU A 23 60.78 35.49 33.12
C GLU A 23 60.90 35.43 31.59
N SER A 24 62.09 35.63 31.03
CA SER A 24 62.35 35.48 29.59
C SER A 24 62.07 34.05 29.10
N MET A 25 62.52 33.04 29.86
CA MET A 25 62.23 31.64 29.55
C MET A 25 60.72 31.34 29.61
N ARG A 26 60.00 31.90 30.60
CA ARG A 26 58.55 31.77 30.73
C ARG A 26 57.81 32.37 29.53
N LEU A 27 58.19 33.57 29.09
CA LEU A 27 57.59 34.21 27.92
C LEU A 27 57.90 33.46 26.63
N SER A 28 59.11 32.91 26.49
CA SER A 28 59.47 32.05 25.35
C SER A 28 58.59 30.79 25.27
N HIS A 29 58.33 30.13 26.41
CA HIS A 29 57.39 29.02 26.47
C HIS A 29 55.95 29.44 26.11
N GLN A 30 55.51 30.63 26.54
CA GLN A 30 54.20 31.16 26.13
C GLN A 30 54.15 31.40 24.62
N LYS A 31 55.20 31.96 24.01
CA LYS A 31 55.28 32.17 22.57
C LYS A 31 55.17 30.85 21.79
N LEU A 32 55.90 29.81 22.23
CA LEU A 32 55.78 28.46 21.65
C LEU A 32 54.36 27.89 21.76
N ALA A 33 53.66 28.15 22.88
CA ALA A 33 52.27 27.73 23.04
C ALA A 33 51.33 28.48 22.07
N LEU A 34 51.53 29.78 21.85
CA LEU A 34 50.77 30.54 20.85
C LEU A 34 51.02 30.02 19.43
N SER A 35 52.26 29.70 19.07
CA SER A 35 52.57 29.13 17.74
C SER A 35 51.85 27.79 17.52
N ARG A 36 51.73 26.95 18.56
CA ARG A 36 50.94 25.71 18.52
C ARG A 36 49.46 26.00 18.29
N GLN A 37 48.88 26.93 19.05
CA GLN A 37 47.48 27.35 18.87
C GLN A 37 47.19 27.88 17.47
N LEU A 38 48.11 28.64 16.88
CA LEU A 38 47.98 29.13 15.51
C LEU A 38 48.01 27.98 14.49
N THR A 39 48.85 26.97 14.73
CA THR A 39 48.91 25.76 13.90
C THR A 39 47.61 24.98 13.98
N ASP A 40 47.08 24.76 15.18
CA ASP A 40 45.82 24.06 15.41
C ASP A 40 44.64 24.78 14.75
N LEU A 41 44.56 26.12 14.91
CA LEU A 41 43.55 26.96 14.27
C LEU A 41 43.63 26.89 12.74
N SER A 42 44.84 26.84 12.18
CA SER A 42 45.04 26.68 10.74
C SER A 42 44.57 25.32 10.24
N ASN A 43 44.84 24.25 10.99
CA ASN A 43 44.38 22.91 10.66
C ASN A 43 42.85 22.80 10.73
N GLU A 44 42.21 23.40 11.74
CA GLU A 44 40.75 23.46 11.86
C GLU A 44 40.11 24.18 10.65
N TYR A 45 40.71 25.30 10.21
CA TYR A 45 40.25 26.02 9.03
C TYR A 45 40.42 25.20 7.74
N GLN A 46 41.57 24.55 7.53
CA GLN A 46 41.78 23.68 6.36
C GLN A 46 40.75 22.54 6.32
N ASN A 47 40.48 21.88 7.45
CA ASN A 47 39.45 20.84 7.53
C ASN A 47 38.03 21.39 7.23
N SER A 48 37.79 22.68 7.46
CA SER A 48 36.52 23.33 7.16
C SER A 48 36.36 23.64 5.68
N LEU A 49 37.46 23.83 4.93
CA LEU A 49 37.45 24.04 3.48
C LEU A 49 37.02 22.77 2.72
N ASP A 50 37.31 21.61 3.29
CA ASP A 50 36.92 20.32 2.74
C ASP A 50 35.47 19.92 3.09
N GLN A 51 34.72 20.76 3.82
CA GLN A 51 33.34 20.46 4.17
C GLN A 51 32.42 20.58 2.97
N THR A 52 31.67 19.50 2.74
CA THR A 52 30.68 19.38 1.68
C THR A 52 29.28 19.21 2.25
N LYS A 53 28.27 19.48 1.43
CA LYS A 53 26.87 19.18 1.69
C LYS A 53 26.25 18.49 0.48
N LEU A 54 25.18 17.74 0.72
CA LEU A 54 24.39 17.12 -0.34
C LEU A 54 23.21 18.02 -0.70
N ILE A 55 22.99 18.20 -2.00
CA ILE A 55 21.86 18.92 -2.58
C ILE A 55 21.03 17.99 -3.45
N TYR A 56 19.75 18.33 -3.64
CA TYR A 56 18.85 17.61 -4.52
C TYR A 56 18.47 18.47 -5.73
N ASP A 57 18.98 18.10 -6.90
CA ASP A 57 18.83 18.79 -8.18
C ASP A 57 18.08 17.92 -9.18
N TYR A 58 16.77 17.81 -8.99
CA TYR A 58 15.89 17.03 -9.87
C TYR A 58 15.89 17.52 -11.32
N TYR A 59 15.92 18.84 -11.52
CA TYR A 59 15.86 19.45 -12.86
C TYR A 59 17.21 19.50 -13.59
N GLY A 60 18.30 19.12 -12.91
CA GLY A 60 19.65 19.17 -13.48
C GLY A 60 20.14 20.58 -13.79
N THR A 61 19.52 21.61 -13.22
CA THR A 61 19.84 23.02 -13.50
C THR A 61 21.09 23.50 -12.76
N GLY A 62 21.66 22.66 -11.89
CA GLY A 62 22.77 23.04 -11.01
C GLY A 62 22.33 23.91 -9.85
N ASP A 63 21.04 23.90 -9.51
CA ASP A 63 20.49 24.67 -8.40
C ASP A 63 20.97 24.08 -7.06
N GLN A 64 21.68 24.88 -6.27
CA GLN A 64 22.22 24.50 -4.96
C GLN A 64 21.34 24.98 -3.79
N SER A 65 20.16 25.54 -4.08
CA SER A 65 19.28 26.13 -3.08
C SER A 65 18.47 25.12 -2.26
N ASN A 66 18.40 23.85 -2.71
CA ASN A 66 17.64 22.78 -2.05
C ASN A 66 18.58 21.77 -1.38
N PRO A 67 18.87 21.91 -0.07
CA PRO A 67 19.59 20.90 0.68
C PRO A 67 18.87 19.56 0.63
N LEU A 68 19.61 18.48 0.47
CA LEU A 68 19.05 17.13 0.58
C LEU A 68 18.45 16.96 1.98
N SER A 69 17.17 16.61 2.03
CA SER A 69 16.42 16.45 3.28
C SER A 69 15.51 15.24 3.22
N TYR A 70 15.18 14.67 4.38
CA TYR A 70 14.25 13.56 4.48
C TYR A 70 12.88 13.91 3.88
N GLY A 71 12.42 15.15 4.07
CA GLY A 71 11.16 15.65 3.52
C GLY A 71 11.10 15.58 1.99
N ILE A 72 12.16 15.99 1.29
CA ILE A 72 12.22 15.91 -0.18
C ILE A 72 12.14 14.45 -0.67
N LEU A 73 12.74 13.53 0.06
CA LEU A 73 12.83 12.12 -0.34
C LEU A 73 11.57 11.32 0.02
N MET A 74 10.98 11.60 1.18
CA MET A 74 9.93 10.79 1.83
C MET A 74 8.58 11.52 1.97
N THR A 75 8.37 12.61 1.23
CA THR A 75 7.06 13.31 1.13
C THR A 75 6.74 13.60 -0.34
N PRO A 76 5.52 13.34 -0.84
CA PRO A 76 5.21 13.55 -2.24
C PRO A 76 5.33 15.03 -2.63
N SER A 77 6.04 15.31 -3.73
CA SER A 77 6.16 16.65 -4.29
C SER A 77 6.53 16.61 -5.77
N THR A 78 6.44 17.75 -6.44
CA THR A 78 6.98 17.89 -7.80
C THR A 78 8.48 17.65 -7.86
N LEU A 79 9.21 17.90 -6.76
CA LEU A 79 10.66 17.72 -6.71
C LEU A 79 11.05 16.25 -6.80
N ASN A 80 10.25 15.32 -6.26
CA ASN A 80 10.51 13.88 -6.39
C ASN A 80 9.60 13.19 -7.40
N ASN A 81 8.92 13.95 -8.26
CA ASN A 81 7.96 13.44 -9.23
C ASN A 81 6.88 12.53 -8.61
N TYR A 82 6.49 12.82 -7.36
CA TYR A 82 5.54 12.03 -6.59
C TYR A 82 5.91 10.54 -6.47
N MET A 83 7.21 10.21 -6.54
CA MET A 83 7.73 8.88 -6.25
C MET A 83 8.69 8.96 -5.07
N PRO A 84 8.55 8.10 -4.03
CA PRO A 84 9.45 8.15 -2.89
C PRO A 84 10.86 7.76 -3.32
N VAL A 85 11.85 8.47 -2.78
CA VAL A 85 13.24 8.03 -2.77
C VAL A 85 13.50 7.53 -1.36
N LEU A 86 13.46 6.22 -1.17
CA LEU A 86 13.51 5.62 0.15
C LEU A 86 14.90 5.76 0.74
N VAL A 87 15.00 6.31 1.95
CA VAL A 87 16.21 6.15 2.75
C VAL A 87 16.20 4.74 3.34
N THR A 88 17.26 3.98 3.15
CA THR A 88 17.32 2.54 3.51
C THR A 88 18.55 2.20 4.32
N ASP A 89 18.43 1.18 5.17
CA ASP A 89 19.57 0.58 5.87
C ASP A 89 20.37 -0.35 4.93
N PRO A 90 21.54 -0.87 5.33
CA PRO A 90 22.33 -1.78 4.50
C PRO A 90 21.63 -3.12 4.15
N LYS A 91 20.48 -3.42 4.76
CA LYS A 91 19.66 -4.61 4.45
C LYS A 91 18.51 -4.32 3.49
N GLY A 92 18.35 -3.07 3.06
CA GLY A 92 17.26 -2.64 2.16
C GLY A 92 15.97 -2.26 2.88
N ARG A 93 15.96 -2.20 4.22
CA ARG A 93 14.76 -1.80 4.99
C ARG A 93 14.62 -0.29 4.99
N ALA A 94 13.40 0.21 4.79
CA ALA A 94 13.16 1.66 4.78
C ALA A 94 13.39 2.27 6.18
N THR A 95 14.16 3.34 6.25
CA THR A 95 14.43 4.08 7.48
C THR A 95 13.36 5.16 7.66
N LEU A 96 12.49 4.95 8.64
CA LEU A 96 11.35 5.79 8.96
C LEU A 96 11.68 6.75 10.11
N ASN A 97 11.18 7.99 10.03
CA ASN A 97 11.15 8.88 11.18
C ASN A 97 10.10 8.40 12.21
N SER A 98 10.04 9.06 13.36
CA SER A 98 9.17 8.64 14.47
C SER A 98 7.68 8.57 14.09
N LYS A 99 7.20 9.48 13.22
CA LYS A 99 5.78 9.54 12.81
C LYS A 99 5.42 8.43 11.83
N TYR A 100 6.25 8.21 10.81
CA TYR A 100 6.07 7.11 9.86
C TYR A 100 6.18 5.74 10.55
N ALA A 101 7.13 5.59 11.47
CA ALA A 101 7.28 4.37 12.27
C ALA A 101 6.03 4.10 13.14
N ALA A 102 5.51 5.12 13.82
CA ALA A 102 4.29 4.99 14.62
C ALA A 102 3.07 4.61 13.76
N ALA A 103 2.97 5.13 12.53
CA ALA A 103 1.92 4.75 11.59
C ALA A 103 2.05 3.29 11.13
N ALA A 104 3.26 2.81 10.84
CA ALA A 104 3.52 1.42 10.49
C ALA A 104 3.18 0.46 11.64
N GLU A 105 3.56 0.81 12.87
CA GLU A 105 3.21 0.04 14.08
C GLU A 105 1.70 -0.02 14.31
N ALA A 106 1.00 1.11 14.18
CA ALA A 106 -0.46 1.18 14.34
C ALA A 106 -1.22 0.38 13.27
N ALA A 107 -0.66 0.28 12.06
CA ALA A 107 -1.19 -0.54 10.98
C ALA A 107 -0.88 -2.04 11.14
N GLY A 108 -0.06 -2.43 12.13
CA GLY A 108 0.33 -3.81 12.39
C GLY A 108 1.42 -4.33 11.45
N ILE A 109 2.26 -3.45 10.89
CA ILE A 109 3.35 -3.83 9.98
C ILE A 109 4.61 -4.12 10.82
N PRO A 110 5.10 -5.38 10.88
CA PRO A 110 6.31 -5.70 11.63
C PRO A 110 7.55 -5.07 10.98
N GLN A 111 8.61 -4.85 11.77
CA GLN A 111 9.86 -4.25 11.28
C GLN A 111 10.57 -5.07 10.20
N GLU A 112 10.41 -6.39 10.20
CA GLU A 112 10.96 -7.26 9.15
C GLU A 112 10.10 -7.28 7.87
N GLY A 113 8.95 -6.60 7.87
CA GLY A 113 7.96 -6.66 6.80
C GLY A 113 7.05 -7.88 6.89
N LEU A 114 5.98 -7.86 6.09
CA LEU A 114 5.01 -8.95 5.92
C LEU A 114 5.51 -10.04 4.95
N GLY A 115 6.56 -9.77 4.17
CA GLY A 115 7.12 -10.71 3.19
C GLY A 115 6.14 -11.11 2.07
N SER A 116 5.03 -10.39 1.92
CA SER A 116 3.96 -10.67 0.97
C SER A 116 3.34 -9.36 0.49
N LEU A 117 2.55 -9.44 -0.60
CA LEU A 117 1.81 -8.28 -1.10
C LEU A 117 0.76 -7.86 -0.07
N PRO A 118 0.70 -6.58 0.30
CA PRO A 118 -0.15 -6.18 1.40
C PRO A 118 -1.62 -6.06 0.98
N SER A 119 -2.53 -6.29 1.93
CA SER A 119 -3.97 -6.13 1.71
C SER A 119 -4.41 -4.67 1.73
N GLU A 120 -5.51 -4.36 1.04
CA GLU A 120 -6.15 -3.04 1.05
C GLU A 120 -6.56 -2.58 2.46
N ASN A 121 -7.02 -3.52 3.30
CA ASN A 121 -7.36 -3.22 4.70
C ASN A 121 -6.13 -2.75 5.49
N THR A 122 -4.99 -3.42 5.31
CA THR A 122 -3.72 -3.03 5.94
C THR A 122 -3.25 -1.67 5.40
N ARG A 123 -3.40 -1.44 4.09
CA ARG A 123 -3.10 -0.15 3.46
C ARG A 123 -3.94 0.96 4.07
N ASN A 124 -5.25 0.77 4.18
CA ASN A 124 -6.15 1.80 4.71
C ASN A 124 -5.83 2.13 6.16
N LYS A 125 -5.54 1.13 7.01
CA LYS A 125 -5.05 1.37 8.38
C LYS A 125 -3.76 2.18 8.43
N PHE A 126 -2.83 1.91 7.51
CA PHE A 126 -1.59 2.69 7.40
C PHE A 126 -1.87 4.15 7.01
N ILE A 127 -2.70 4.38 6.01
CA ILE A 127 -3.08 5.74 5.57
C ILE A 127 -3.83 6.50 6.68
N GLU A 128 -4.78 5.87 7.37
CA GLU A 128 -5.47 6.44 8.54
C GLU A 128 -4.48 6.79 9.66
N ALA A 129 -3.52 5.90 9.94
CA ALA A 129 -2.50 6.15 10.95
C ALA A 129 -1.55 7.30 10.54
N LEU A 130 -1.20 7.45 9.27
CA LEU A 130 -0.45 8.62 8.77
C LEU A 130 -1.21 9.93 9.01
N GLY A 131 -2.53 9.94 8.80
CA GLY A 131 -3.38 11.07 9.14
C GLY A 131 -3.37 11.36 10.65
N GLY A 132 -3.58 10.34 11.47
CA GLY A 132 -3.58 10.45 12.94
C GLY A 132 -2.24 10.92 13.54
N GLN A 133 -1.11 10.58 12.91
CA GLN A 133 0.23 11.06 13.31
C GLN A 133 0.57 12.45 12.75
N GLY A 134 -0.31 13.05 11.96
CA GLY A 134 -0.09 14.35 11.31
C GLY A 134 1.08 14.32 10.32
N VAL A 135 1.24 13.21 9.59
CA VAL A 135 2.14 13.11 8.43
C VAL A 135 1.43 13.63 7.18
N ILE A 136 0.14 13.29 7.03
CA ILE A 136 -0.74 13.79 5.98
C ILE A 136 -1.93 14.55 6.58
N SER A 137 -2.55 15.43 5.79
CA SER A 137 -3.79 16.10 6.20
C SER A 137 -5.00 15.17 6.10
N ASP A 138 -6.06 15.44 6.88
CA ASP A 138 -7.32 14.68 6.81
C ASP A 138 -7.92 14.67 5.40
N LYS A 139 -7.78 15.79 4.67
CA LYS A 139 -8.22 15.89 3.27
C LYS A 139 -7.47 14.89 2.40
N LEU A 140 -6.14 14.89 2.48
CA LEU A 140 -5.30 14.00 1.68
C LEU A 140 -5.52 12.53 2.05
N MET A 141 -5.67 12.23 3.34
CA MET A 141 -6.02 10.90 3.82
C MET A 141 -7.32 10.40 3.18
N ASN A 142 -8.41 11.17 3.27
CA ASN A 142 -9.70 10.80 2.70
C ASN A 142 -9.63 10.65 1.17
N THR A 143 -8.88 11.53 0.49
CA THR A 143 -8.63 11.42 -0.95
C THR A 143 -7.94 10.10 -1.30
N ILE A 144 -6.87 9.74 -0.60
CA ILE A 144 -6.10 8.51 -0.84
C ILE A 144 -6.96 7.26 -0.55
N LEU A 145 -7.79 7.29 0.50
CA LEU A 145 -8.71 6.20 0.86
C LEU A 145 -9.85 6.02 -0.17
N GLY A 146 -10.26 7.09 -0.85
CA GLY A 146 -11.25 7.05 -1.93
C GLY A 146 -10.70 6.62 -3.29
N LEU A 147 -9.38 6.47 -3.42
CA LEU A 147 -8.72 5.97 -4.63
C LEU A 147 -8.41 4.48 -4.51
N PRO A 148 -8.47 3.72 -5.62
CA PRO A 148 -8.18 2.29 -5.59
C PRO A 148 -6.72 2.06 -5.21
N TYR A 149 -6.49 1.06 -4.37
CA TYR A 149 -5.15 0.70 -3.91
C TYR A 149 -4.35 -0.03 -5.00
N ASN A 150 -3.16 0.47 -5.31
CA ASN A 150 -2.25 -0.13 -6.28
C ASN A 150 -1.23 -1.08 -5.60
N GLN A 151 -1.61 -2.35 -5.48
CA GLN A 151 -0.76 -3.40 -4.87
C GLN A 151 0.56 -3.65 -5.60
N ALA A 152 0.68 -3.27 -6.87
CA ALA A 152 1.88 -3.47 -7.66
C ALA A 152 2.80 -2.23 -7.67
N ALA A 153 2.39 -1.11 -7.06
CA ALA A 153 3.17 0.13 -7.07
C ALA A 153 4.55 -0.08 -6.42
N GLY A 154 5.62 0.25 -7.15
CA GLY A 154 7.01 0.14 -6.68
C GLY A 154 7.58 -1.28 -6.67
N ILE A 155 6.86 -2.26 -7.21
CA ILE A 155 7.27 -3.66 -7.34
C ILE A 155 7.00 -4.19 -8.76
N GLY A 156 7.13 -3.31 -9.75
CA GLY A 156 6.89 -3.59 -11.18
C GLY A 156 5.54 -3.10 -11.73
N GLY A 157 4.66 -2.59 -10.87
CA GLY A 157 3.38 -1.96 -11.27
C GLY A 157 3.50 -0.48 -11.61
N GLY A 158 2.56 0.00 -12.43
CA GLY A 158 2.47 1.40 -12.84
C GLY A 158 1.89 2.34 -11.78
N THR A 159 1.41 3.50 -12.20
CA THR A 159 0.81 4.52 -11.32
C THR A 159 -0.62 4.18 -10.90
N THR A 160 -1.05 4.66 -9.73
CA THR A 160 -2.45 4.59 -9.29
C THR A 160 -3.34 5.42 -10.22
N VAL A 161 -4.55 4.93 -10.50
CA VAL A 161 -5.52 5.53 -11.43
C VAL A 161 -6.85 5.79 -10.73
N ALA A 162 -7.46 6.96 -10.94
CA ALA A 162 -8.81 7.23 -10.41
C ALA A 162 -9.86 6.53 -11.27
N VAL A 163 -10.90 5.98 -10.65
CA VAL A 163 -12.03 5.36 -11.37
C VAL A 163 -12.96 6.46 -11.88
N GLN A 164 -13.26 6.45 -13.19
CA GLN A 164 -14.30 7.29 -13.77
C GLN A 164 -15.64 6.58 -13.61
N THR A 165 -16.65 7.33 -13.15
CA THR A 165 -18.00 6.82 -12.98
C THR A 165 -19.02 7.59 -13.80
N LYS A 166 -20.11 6.94 -14.17
CA LYS A 166 -21.27 7.54 -14.83
C LYS A 166 -22.54 6.96 -14.24
N ASN A 167 -23.56 7.79 -14.09
CA ASN A 167 -24.91 7.34 -13.77
C ASN A 167 -25.62 6.88 -15.05
N VAL A 168 -26.18 5.67 -15.01
CA VAL A 168 -26.91 5.07 -16.14
C VAL A 168 -28.28 4.56 -15.70
N LYS A 169 -29.24 4.53 -16.63
CA LYS A 169 -30.56 3.93 -16.40
C LYS A 169 -30.53 2.42 -16.62
N TYR A 170 -31.61 1.73 -16.22
CA TYR A 170 -31.78 0.29 -16.39
C TYR A 170 -31.52 -0.19 -17.84
N ASP A 171 -32.10 0.49 -18.84
CA ASP A 171 -31.92 0.11 -20.24
C ASP A 171 -30.46 0.26 -20.71
N GLU A 172 -29.78 1.34 -20.28
CA GLU A 172 -28.35 1.56 -20.57
C GLU A 172 -27.46 0.54 -19.86
N LEU A 173 -27.80 0.14 -18.62
CA LEU A 173 -27.10 -0.93 -17.90
C LEU A 173 -27.24 -2.27 -18.64
N ALA A 174 -28.44 -2.58 -19.13
CA ALA A 174 -28.67 -3.79 -19.93
C ALA A 174 -27.87 -3.76 -21.25
N GLU A 175 -27.82 -2.62 -21.94
CA GLU A 175 -26.99 -2.47 -23.14
C GLU A 175 -25.51 -2.72 -22.87
N LEU A 176 -24.97 -2.22 -21.76
CA LEU A 176 -23.58 -2.45 -21.35
C LEU A 176 -23.33 -3.93 -21.01
N LEU A 177 -24.26 -4.56 -20.29
CA LEU A 177 -24.19 -5.98 -19.95
C LEU A 177 -24.30 -6.89 -21.19
N ASN A 178 -24.93 -6.44 -22.28
CA ASN A 178 -24.93 -7.18 -23.55
C ASN A 178 -23.55 -7.28 -24.22
N GLY A 179 -22.55 -6.49 -23.78
CA GLY A 179 -21.15 -6.72 -24.14
C GLY A 179 -20.57 -8.02 -23.57
N TYR A 180 -21.24 -8.62 -22.59
CA TYR A 180 -20.87 -9.88 -21.95
C TYR A 180 -21.87 -10.97 -22.34
N THR A 181 -21.34 -12.13 -22.72
CA THR A 181 -22.15 -13.27 -23.15
C THR A 181 -21.80 -14.50 -22.34
N VAL A 182 -22.81 -15.30 -22.00
CA VAL A 182 -22.64 -16.54 -21.24
C VAL A 182 -23.29 -17.71 -21.98
N THR A 183 -22.91 -18.94 -21.63
CA THR A 183 -23.56 -20.16 -22.14
C THR A 183 -24.17 -20.93 -20.97
N PRO A 184 -25.41 -20.65 -20.55
CA PRO A 184 -25.98 -21.25 -19.34
C PRO A 184 -26.06 -22.77 -19.31
N THR A 185 -26.16 -23.39 -20.49
CA THR A 185 -26.17 -24.85 -20.60
C THR A 185 -24.79 -25.47 -20.51
N ASP A 186 -23.69 -24.71 -20.58
CA ASP A 186 -22.34 -25.22 -20.39
C ASP A 186 -22.11 -25.53 -18.91
N THR A 187 -22.08 -26.81 -18.58
CA THR A 187 -22.15 -27.31 -17.21
C THR A 187 -21.67 -28.75 -17.14
N VAL A 188 -21.28 -29.19 -15.96
CA VAL A 188 -20.80 -30.55 -15.69
C VAL A 188 -21.89 -31.37 -15.01
N PHE A 189 -22.26 -32.50 -15.62
CA PHE A 189 -23.22 -33.45 -15.06
C PHE A 189 -22.93 -34.89 -15.50
N ASN A 190 -23.51 -35.86 -14.80
CA ASN A 190 -23.45 -37.27 -15.16
C ASN A 190 -24.67 -37.62 -16.02
N SER A 191 -24.44 -37.98 -17.29
CA SER A 191 -25.50 -38.30 -18.27
C SER A 191 -26.31 -39.56 -17.96
N GLU A 192 -25.87 -40.39 -17.02
CA GLU A 192 -26.63 -41.54 -16.50
C GLU A 192 -27.72 -41.11 -15.50
N ILE A 193 -27.50 -39.99 -14.80
CA ILE A 193 -28.42 -39.48 -13.75
C ILE A 193 -29.22 -38.29 -14.30
N THR A 194 -28.55 -37.38 -15.00
CA THR A 194 -29.12 -36.17 -15.59
C THR A 194 -29.27 -36.37 -17.09
N ARG A 195 -30.52 -36.46 -17.55
CA ARG A 195 -30.83 -36.80 -18.94
C ARG A 195 -30.91 -35.58 -19.84
N GLY A 196 -31.17 -34.39 -19.29
CA GLY A 196 -31.09 -33.19 -20.11
C GLY A 196 -30.98 -31.89 -19.33
N VAL A 197 -30.32 -30.94 -19.96
CA VAL A 197 -30.15 -29.56 -19.52
C VAL A 197 -30.59 -28.63 -20.65
N ASN A 198 -31.53 -27.75 -20.36
CA ASN A 198 -32.13 -26.86 -21.35
C ASN A 198 -32.27 -25.45 -20.79
N LEU A 199 -31.93 -24.45 -21.59
CA LEU A 199 -32.22 -23.05 -21.31
C LEU A 199 -33.45 -22.64 -22.11
N TYR A 200 -34.45 -22.06 -21.46
CA TYR A 200 -35.65 -21.53 -22.11
C TYR A 200 -35.69 -20.01 -22.01
N ASN A 201 -35.84 -19.34 -23.15
CA ASN A 201 -36.35 -17.98 -23.21
C ASN A 201 -37.88 -18.04 -23.28
N THR A 202 -38.56 -17.87 -22.15
CA THR A 202 -40.02 -18.02 -22.07
C THR A 202 -40.76 -16.86 -22.75
N THR A 203 -40.12 -15.71 -22.91
CA THR A 203 -40.67 -14.55 -23.61
C THR A 203 -40.48 -14.67 -25.11
N GLY A 204 -39.26 -14.97 -25.56
CA GLY A 204 -38.91 -15.15 -26.97
C GLY A 204 -39.40 -16.46 -27.58
N LYS A 205 -39.87 -17.40 -26.75
CA LYS A 205 -40.31 -18.75 -27.14
C LYS A 205 -39.22 -19.52 -27.87
N GLU A 206 -38.01 -19.47 -27.33
CA GLU A 206 -36.86 -20.21 -27.80
C GLU A 206 -36.31 -21.09 -26.69
N TYR A 207 -35.64 -22.18 -27.06
CA TYR A 207 -34.88 -23.00 -26.13
C TYR A 207 -33.54 -23.43 -26.74
N TYR A 208 -32.54 -23.66 -25.89
CA TYR A 208 -31.32 -24.32 -26.29
C TYR A 208 -31.08 -25.52 -25.39
N ARG A 209 -30.67 -26.63 -26.00
CA ARG A 209 -30.41 -27.89 -25.30
C ARG A 209 -28.92 -28.16 -25.27
N ASN A 210 -28.39 -28.55 -24.09
CA ASN A 210 -27.01 -29.03 -24.01
C ASN A 210 -26.85 -30.29 -24.89
N PRO A 211 -25.88 -30.31 -25.82
CA PRO A 211 -25.68 -31.44 -26.75
C PRO A 211 -25.25 -32.75 -26.06
N ALA A 212 -24.67 -32.69 -24.85
CA ALA A 212 -24.31 -33.87 -24.05
C ALA A 212 -25.52 -34.54 -23.37
N SER A 213 -26.71 -33.93 -23.45
CA SER A 213 -27.94 -34.49 -22.89
C SER A 213 -28.30 -35.83 -23.57
N SER A 214 -28.56 -36.88 -22.79
CA SER A 214 -28.87 -38.23 -23.25
C SER A 214 -30.36 -38.52 -23.49
N GLY A 215 -31.26 -37.62 -23.09
CA GLY A 215 -32.72 -37.79 -23.25
C GLY A 215 -33.24 -37.51 -24.66
N ASP A 216 -34.32 -38.15 -25.11
CA ASP A 216 -34.89 -37.90 -26.45
C ASP A 216 -35.64 -36.55 -26.57
N GLY A 217 -35.67 -35.76 -25.48
CA GLY A 217 -36.49 -34.57 -25.32
C GLY A 217 -36.09 -33.39 -26.21
N LYS A 218 -36.58 -33.38 -27.45
CA LYS A 218 -36.94 -32.12 -28.12
C LYS A 218 -38.19 -31.60 -27.42
N TRP A 219 -37.99 -30.69 -26.48
CA TRP A 219 -39.07 -30.08 -25.70
C TRP A 219 -39.61 -28.83 -26.40
N ASP A 220 -39.84 -28.94 -27.71
CA ASP A 220 -40.33 -27.89 -28.60
C ASP A 220 -41.80 -27.51 -28.33
N ASN A 221 -42.48 -28.24 -27.47
CA ASN A 221 -43.82 -27.92 -27.01
C ASN A 221 -43.93 -28.20 -25.50
N LEU A 222 -44.08 -27.19 -24.65
CA LEU A 222 -44.27 -27.35 -23.20
C LEU A 222 -45.47 -26.51 -22.74
N ASN A 223 -46.37 -27.10 -21.94
CA ASN A 223 -47.64 -26.49 -21.51
C ASN A 223 -48.45 -25.86 -22.67
N GLY A 224 -48.43 -26.45 -23.86
CA GLY A 224 -49.12 -25.91 -25.04
C GLY A 224 -48.41 -24.70 -25.70
N THR A 225 -47.27 -24.27 -25.16
CA THR A 225 -46.39 -23.27 -25.78
C THR A 225 -45.38 -23.96 -26.67
N GLN A 226 -45.30 -23.53 -27.93
CA GLN A 226 -44.31 -24.01 -28.87
C GLN A 226 -43.03 -23.18 -28.75
N TYR A 227 -41.91 -23.84 -28.51
CA TYR A 227 -40.57 -23.27 -28.43
C TYR A 227 -39.75 -23.68 -29.65
N LYS A 228 -39.01 -22.74 -30.21
CA LYS A 228 -38.06 -23.00 -31.31
C LYS A 228 -36.68 -23.27 -30.74
N GLU A 229 -36.01 -24.31 -31.23
CA GLU A 229 -34.62 -24.57 -30.86
C GLU A 229 -33.69 -23.50 -31.44
N ALA A 230 -32.91 -22.85 -30.59
CA ALA A 230 -31.90 -21.86 -30.96
C ALA A 230 -30.67 -22.55 -31.57
N SER A 231 -29.95 -21.84 -32.45
CA SER A 231 -28.77 -22.38 -33.12
C SER A 231 -27.54 -22.56 -32.20
N ASN A 232 -27.48 -21.81 -31.10
CA ASN A 232 -26.47 -21.92 -30.07
C ASN A 232 -27.07 -21.54 -28.71
N GLY A 233 -26.34 -21.82 -27.62
CA GLY A 233 -26.77 -21.55 -26.25
C GLY A 233 -26.22 -20.26 -25.66
N GLN A 234 -25.60 -19.41 -26.47
CA GLN A 234 -24.95 -18.18 -26.02
C GLN A 234 -26.00 -17.08 -25.87
N VAL A 235 -26.00 -16.37 -24.74
CA VAL A 235 -26.97 -15.32 -24.44
C VAL A 235 -26.24 -14.11 -23.86
N GLY A 236 -26.62 -12.89 -24.28
CA GLY A 236 -26.14 -11.65 -23.69
C GLY A 236 -26.70 -11.44 -22.28
N LEU A 237 -25.90 -10.91 -21.36
CA LEU A 237 -26.37 -10.69 -19.98
C LEU A 237 -27.45 -9.61 -19.89
N GLY A 238 -27.45 -8.61 -20.79
CA GLY A 238 -28.53 -7.64 -20.91
C GLY A 238 -29.85 -8.29 -21.34
N ASP A 239 -29.79 -9.27 -22.23
CA ASP A 239 -30.96 -10.07 -22.62
C ASP A 239 -31.46 -10.91 -21.45
N ILE A 240 -30.57 -11.49 -20.63
CA ILE A 240 -30.96 -12.19 -19.40
C ILE A 240 -31.61 -11.22 -18.41
N LEU A 241 -31.04 -10.03 -18.22
CA LEU A 241 -31.52 -9.02 -17.28
C LEU A 241 -32.93 -8.53 -17.64
N THR A 242 -33.17 -8.26 -18.93
CA THR A 242 -34.43 -7.70 -19.44
C THR A 242 -35.46 -8.76 -19.82
N GLY A 243 -35.02 -9.94 -20.20
CA GLY A 243 -35.84 -11.06 -20.64
C GLY A 243 -36.30 -11.99 -19.52
N ASN A 244 -36.65 -13.22 -19.89
CA ASN A 244 -37.06 -14.26 -18.97
C ASN A 244 -36.43 -15.61 -19.35
N TYR A 245 -35.29 -15.90 -18.72
CA TYR A 245 -34.46 -17.05 -19.02
C TYR A 245 -34.48 -18.05 -17.86
N VAL A 246 -34.91 -19.28 -18.15
CA VAL A 246 -35.03 -20.35 -17.17
C VAL A 246 -34.15 -21.52 -17.58
N LEU A 247 -33.18 -21.87 -16.73
CA LEU A 247 -32.35 -23.06 -16.88
C LEU A 247 -33.06 -24.23 -16.20
N VAL A 248 -33.19 -25.35 -16.90
CA VAL A 248 -33.90 -26.55 -16.42
C VAL A 248 -33.06 -27.78 -16.68
N ALA A 249 -32.86 -28.59 -15.64
CA ALA A 249 -32.20 -29.88 -15.71
C ALA A 249 -33.13 -30.97 -15.19
N TYR A 250 -33.10 -32.16 -15.78
CA TYR A 250 -33.97 -33.26 -15.35
C TYR A 250 -33.32 -34.63 -15.49
N GLY A 251 -33.81 -35.59 -14.70
CA GLY A 251 -33.49 -37.01 -14.78
C GLY A 251 -34.75 -37.87 -14.76
N GLN A 252 -34.70 -39.08 -15.33
CA GLN A 252 -35.77 -40.08 -15.36
C GLN A 252 -35.19 -41.49 -15.15
N ASP A 253 -35.77 -42.27 -14.21
CA ASP A 253 -35.60 -43.71 -13.89
C ASP A 253 -35.42 -43.94 -12.35
N GLU A 254 -35.24 -45.19 -11.89
CA GLU A 254 -35.08 -45.57 -10.47
C GLU A 254 -33.85 -44.92 -9.81
N ARG A 255 -32.79 -44.65 -10.58
CA ARG A 255 -31.57 -43.95 -10.12
C ARG A 255 -31.73 -42.43 -10.16
N ASN A 256 -32.75 -41.90 -10.84
CA ASN A 256 -32.86 -40.47 -11.12
C ASN A 256 -33.72 -39.73 -10.07
N SER A 257 -34.06 -40.42 -8.97
CA SER A 257 -34.30 -39.78 -7.68
C SER A 257 -33.02 -39.25 -7.03
N ALA A 258 -31.83 -39.49 -7.61
CA ALA A 258 -30.54 -38.99 -7.16
C ALA A 258 -30.19 -37.59 -7.70
N PHE A 259 -31.18 -36.73 -7.91
CA PHE A 259 -30.98 -35.40 -8.49
C PHE A 259 -30.04 -34.48 -7.67
N GLY A 260 -29.90 -34.76 -6.37
CA GLY A 260 -28.97 -34.08 -5.46
C GLY A 260 -27.60 -34.74 -5.30
N ALA A 261 -27.35 -35.89 -5.94
CA ALA A 261 -26.03 -36.53 -5.94
C ALA A 261 -25.04 -35.78 -6.83
N THR A 262 -23.75 -36.08 -6.69
CA THR A 262 -22.70 -35.54 -7.57
C THR A 262 -23.00 -35.85 -9.04
N GLY A 263 -23.06 -34.82 -9.87
CA GLY A 263 -23.44 -34.90 -11.28
C GLY A 263 -24.95 -35.04 -11.54
N GLY A 264 -25.78 -34.93 -10.50
CA GLY A 264 -27.24 -34.92 -10.59
C GLY A 264 -27.81 -33.63 -11.21
N ALA A 265 -29.14 -33.54 -11.29
CA ALA A 265 -29.79 -32.42 -11.96
C ALA A 265 -29.58 -31.08 -11.24
N ILE A 266 -29.37 -31.05 -9.91
CA ILE A 266 -29.00 -29.80 -9.22
C ILE A 266 -27.62 -29.36 -9.67
N ASP A 267 -26.62 -30.25 -9.65
CA ASP A 267 -25.25 -29.97 -10.09
C ASP A 267 -25.22 -29.41 -11.51
N ALA A 268 -26.06 -29.95 -12.41
CA ALA A 268 -26.17 -29.42 -13.77
C ALA A 268 -26.64 -27.95 -13.84
N ILE A 269 -27.40 -27.49 -12.85
CA ILE A 269 -27.84 -26.10 -12.73
C ILE A 269 -26.76 -25.25 -12.05
N VAL A 270 -26.28 -25.70 -10.89
CA VAL A 270 -25.43 -24.88 -10.00
C VAL A 270 -23.98 -24.81 -10.48
N ASN A 271 -23.50 -25.80 -11.24
CA ASN A 271 -22.16 -25.83 -11.82
C ASN A 271 -22.11 -25.23 -13.23
N SER A 272 -23.16 -24.50 -13.66
CA SER A 272 -23.12 -23.76 -14.92
C SER A 272 -22.01 -22.72 -14.88
N SER A 273 -21.17 -22.68 -15.93
CA SER A 273 -20.11 -21.67 -16.06
C SER A 273 -20.66 -20.25 -16.13
N ALA A 274 -21.93 -20.10 -16.53
CA ALA A 274 -22.59 -18.81 -16.67
C ALA A 274 -22.79 -18.05 -15.35
N TRP A 275 -22.75 -18.69 -14.18
CA TRP A 275 -22.93 -17.98 -12.91
C TRP A 275 -21.78 -17.06 -12.59
N GLU A 276 -20.55 -17.58 -12.60
CA GLU A 276 -19.35 -16.79 -12.31
C GLU A 276 -19.17 -15.67 -13.35
N ASP A 277 -19.29 -15.99 -14.64
CA ASP A 277 -19.19 -15.00 -15.71
C ASP A 277 -20.24 -13.87 -15.58
N MET A 278 -21.45 -14.23 -15.14
CA MET A 278 -22.53 -13.27 -14.91
C MET A 278 -22.23 -12.33 -13.74
N PHE A 279 -21.78 -12.88 -12.61
CA PHE A 279 -21.46 -12.07 -11.43
C PHE A 279 -20.21 -11.23 -11.68
N ASP A 280 -19.18 -11.77 -12.35
CA ASP A 280 -17.97 -11.04 -12.72
C ASP A 280 -18.30 -9.84 -13.63
N ALA A 281 -19.20 -10.01 -14.59
CA ALA A 281 -19.62 -8.92 -15.47
C ALA A 281 -20.32 -7.78 -14.70
N VAL A 282 -21.21 -8.12 -13.75
CA VAL A 282 -21.87 -7.12 -12.90
C VAL A 282 -20.85 -6.44 -11.97
N ASP A 283 -19.95 -7.21 -11.35
CA ASP A 283 -18.92 -6.70 -10.45
C ASP A 283 -17.98 -5.72 -11.16
N ASN A 284 -17.64 -6.00 -12.42
CA ASN A 284 -16.80 -5.12 -13.22
C ASN A 284 -17.47 -3.77 -13.53
N LEU A 285 -18.80 -3.74 -13.65
CA LEU A 285 -19.56 -2.52 -13.92
C LEU A 285 -19.91 -1.75 -12.65
N LEU A 286 -20.34 -2.42 -11.59
CA LEU A 286 -20.82 -1.81 -10.34
C LEU A 286 -19.72 -1.66 -9.27
N GLY A 287 -18.61 -2.38 -9.41
CA GLY A 287 -17.44 -2.28 -8.54
C GLY A 287 -16.63 -1.02 -8.84
N LEU A 288 -16.80 0.02 -8.01
CA LEU A 288 -16.17 1.32 -8.21
C LEU A 288 -14.71 1.36 -7.72
N GLY A 289 -14.22 0.26 -7.14
CA GLY A 289 -12.83 0.11 -6.69
C GLY A 289 -12.54 0.68 -5.31
N ASP A 290 -13.59 1.08 -4.58
CA ASP A 290 -13.55 1.43 -3.17
C ASP A 290 -13.97 0.25 -2.27
N SER A 291 -13.60 0.33 -0.99
CA SER A 291 -13.85 -0.72 -0.01
C SER A 291 -15.34 -0.98 0.25
N TYR A 292 -16.21 0.01 0.07
CA TYR A 292 -17.63 -0.10 0.36
C TYR A 292 -18.37 -0.83 -0.77
N THR A 293 -18.13 -0.48 -2.02
CA THR A 293 -18.71 -1.20 -3.17
C THR A 293 -18.18 -2.63 -3.28
N LYS A 294 -16.92 -2.86 -2.87
CA LYS A 294 -16.37 -4.21 -2.74
C LYS A 294 -17.09 -5.05 -1.68
N ALA A 295 -17.36 -4.48 -0.49
CA ALA A 295 -18.13 -5.15 0.55
C ALA A 295 -19.57 -5.47 0.09
N ALA A 296 -20.19 -4.57 -0.68
CA ALA A 296 -21.51 -4.81 -1.30
C ALA A 296 -21.50 -6.02 -2.26
N ILE A 297 -20.49 -6.10 -3.11
CA ILE A 297 -20.28 -7.22 -4.05
C ILE A 297 -20.05 -8.54 -3.29
N GLU A 298 -19.16 -8.55 -2.29
CA GLU A 298 -18.88 -9.73 -1.48
C GLU A 298 -20.15 -10.24 -0.77
N TYR A 299 -20.97 -9.33 -0.23
CA TYR A 299 -22.26 -9.66 0.35
C TYR A 299 -23.21 -10.27 -0.69
N ALA A 300 -23.39 -9.62 -1.85
CA ALA A 300 -24.26 -10.09 -2.92
C ALA A 300 -23.84 -11.48 -3.43
N ARG A 301 -22.53 -11.72 -3.60
CA ARG A 301 -22.00 -13.04 -3.96
C ARG A 301 -22.33 -14.09 -2.92
N SER A 302 -22.12 -13.79 -1.64
CA SER A 302 -22.46 -14.73 -0.56
C SER A 302 -23.94 -15.14 -0.59
N GLN A 303 -24.85 -14.18 -0.78
CA GLN A 303 -26.29 -14.45 -0.86
C GLN A 303 -26.63 -15.33 -2.08
N VAL A 304 -26.12 -14.96 -3.26
CA VAL A 304 -26.48 -15.67 -4.49
C VAL A 304 -25.77 -17.02 -4.61
N SER A 305 -24.51 -17.16 -4.20
CA SER A 305 -23.82 -18.46 -4.15
C SER A 305 -24.58 -19.46 -3.27
N TYR A 306 -25.15 -19.03 -2.15
CA TYR A 306 -26.01 -19.92 -1.35
C TYR A 306 -27.30 -20.29 -2.11
N MET A 307 -27.96 -19.32 -2.76
CA MET A 307 -29.15 -19.52 -3.58
C MET A 307 -28.92 -20.52 -4.74
N VAL A 308 -27.75 -20.48 -5.37
CA VAL A 308 -27.36 -21.33 -6.50
C VAL A 308 -26.37 -22.42 -6.08
N SER A 309 -26.60 -23.07 -4.93
CA SER A 309 -25.74 -24.18 -4.47
C SER A 309 -26.49 -25.49 -4.29
N ASN A 310 -25.79 -26.61 -4.45
CA ASN A 310 -26.31 -27.92 -4.09
C ASN A 310 -26.14 -28.13 -2.57
N GLN A 311 -27.26 -28.08 -1.85
CA GLN A 311 -27.30 -28.28 -0.40
C GLN A 311 -27.70 -29.69 0.02
N CYS A 312 -27.88 -30.60 -0.94
CA CYS A 312 -28.18 -32.00 -0.68
C CYS A 312 -27.00 -32.73 -0.03
N ASP A 313 -27.31 -33.74 0.79
CA ASP A 313 -26.31 -34.68 1.32
C ASP A 313 -25.82 -35.62 0.21
N THR A 314 -24.78 -35.20 -0.50
CA THR A 314 -24.20 -35.92 -1.63
C THR A 314 -23.67 -37.31 -1.25
N SER A 315 -23.43 -37.61 0.03
CA SER A 315 -23.00 -38.93 0.50
C SER A 315 -24.03 -40.03 0.24
N LYS A 316 -25.31 -39.66 0.06
CA LYS A 316 -26.40 -40.57 -0.33
C LYS A 316 -26.19 -41.20 -1.72
N GLY A 317 -25.37 -40.60 -2.59
CA GLY A 317 -25.03 -41.11 -3.92
C GLY A 317 -26.23 -41.43 -4.80
N THR A 318 -26.06 -42.36 -5.75
CA THR A 318 -27.09 -42.71 -6.75
C THR A 318 -28.04 -43.84 -6.34
N GLY A 319 -27.79 -44.52 -5.21
CA GLY A 319 -28.45 -45.77 -4.82
C GLY A 319 -29.41 -45.67 -3.62
N SER A 320 -29.76 -44.47 -3.16
CA SER A 320 -30.43 -44.22 -1.87
C SER A 320 -31.95 -44.41 -1.87
N GLY A 321 -32.50 -45.11 -2.86
CA GLY A 321 -33.92 -45.47 -2.95
C GLY A 321 -34.83 -44.32 -3.43
N LYS A 322 -36.12 -44.63 -3.62
CA LYS A 322 -37.11 -43.65 -4.06
C LYS A 322 -37.16 -42.50 -3.05
N ARG A 323 -36.99 -41.27 -3.54
CA ARG A 323 -37.13 -40.01 -2.79
C ARG A 323 -35.96 -39.62 -1.85
N ALA A 324 -34.75 -40.11 -2.09
CA ALA A 324 -33.56 -39.86 -1.26
C ALA A 324 -33.27 -38.39 -0.88
N TYR A 325 -33.61 -37.43 -1.76
CA TYR A 325 -33.22 -36.02 -1.66
C TYR A 325 -34.39 -35.04 -1.44
N PHE A 326 -35.57 -35.51 -1.02
CA PHE A 326 -36.76 -34.64 -0.88
C PHE A 326 -37.13 -34.25 0.56
N ASN A 327 -36.20 -34.36 1.50
CA ASN A 327 -36.40 -33.85 2.86
C ASN A 327 -36.08 -32.34 2.95
N ASP A 328 -36.36 -31.73 4.10
CA ASP A 328 -36.15 -30.30 4.32
C ASP A 328 -34.67 -29.92 4.33
N ASP A 329 -33.80 -30.78 4.86
CA ASP A 329 -32.37 -30.50 4.96
C ASP A 329 -31.71 -30.42 3.58
N ASP A 330 -32.05 -31.36 2.68
CA ASP A 330 -31.53 -31.40 1.31
C ASP A 330 -32.03 -30.23 0.45
N LEU A 331 -33.22 -29.70 0.76
CA LEU A 331 -33.92 -28.70 -0.05
C LEU A 331 -34.04 -27.33 0.66
N LYS A 332 -33.22 -27.08 1.67
CA LYS A 332 -33.32 -25.88 2.52
C LYS A 332 -33.16 -24.55 1.78
N ASN A 333 -32.46 -24.53 0.64
CA ASN A 333 -32.27 -23.35 -0.21
C ASN A 333 -33.19 -23.34 -1.45
N PHE A 334 -34.18 -24.24 -1.53
CA PHE A 334 -35.17 -24.22 -2.60
C PHE A 334 -36.27 -23.20 -2.30
N ALA A 335 -36.55 -22.35 -3.27
CA ALA A 335 -37.66 -21.39 -3.21
C ALA A 335 -39.02 -22.08 -3.33
N TYR A 336 -39.08 -23.17 -4.10
CA TYR A 336 -40.30 -23.95 -4.25
C TYR A 336 -40.00 -25.42 -4.53
N ARG A 337 -40.79 -26.31 -3.93
CA ARG A 337 -40.76 -27.75 -4.25
C ARG A 337 -42.17 -28.30 -4.33
N THR A 338 -42.42 -29.15 -5.31
CA THR A 338 -43.73 -29.81 -5.45
C THR A 338 -43.61 -31.22 -6.02
N GLY A 339 -44.40 -32.16 -5.51
CA GLY A 339 -44.06 -33.58 -5.55
C GLY A 339 -45.21 -34.52 -5.21
N GLY A 340 -45.26 -35.72 -5.81
CA GLY A 340 -46.28 -36.71 -5.43
C GLY A 340 -46.13 -38.10 -6.06
N ALA A 341 -46.96 -39.05 -5.61
CA ALA A 341 -47.01 -40.44 -6.08
C ALA A 341 -47.83 -40.67 -7.36
N GLU A 342 -48.13 -39.58 -8.09
CA GLU A 342 -48.86 -39.65 -9.35
C GLU A 342 -47.89 -39.79 -10.52
N GLN A 343 -48.11 -40.81 -11.36
CA GLN A 343 -47.36 -41.04 -12.58
C GLN A 343 -47.53 -39.82 -13.51
N ALA A 344 -46.41 -39.34 -14.04
CA ALA A 344 -46.36 -38.19 -14.94
C ALA A 344 -45.28 -38.46 -16.00
N THR A 345 -45.46 -37.91 -17.19
CA THR A 345 -44.45 -37.93 -18.24
C THR A 345 -43.34 -36.91 -17.92
N ASP A 346 -42.12 -37.13 -18.42
CA ASP A 346 -41.03 -36.16 -18.19
C ASP A 346 -41.40 -34.78 -18.71
N LYS A 347 -42.13 -34.75 -19.85
CA LYS A 347 -42.74 -33.55 -20.41
C LYS A 347 -43.48 -32.76 -19.36
N LYS A 348 -44.39 -33.41 -18.63
CA LYS A 348 -45.25 -32.78 -17.63
C LYS A 348 -44.42 -32.29 -16.43
N VAL A 349 -43.45 -33.07 -15.99
CA VAL A 349 -42.58 -32.73 -14.84
C VAL A 349 -41.68 -31.52 -15.17
N VAL A 350 -40.99 -31.56 -16.31
CA VAL A 350 -40.16 -30.45 -16.83
C VAL A 350 -41.01 -29.20 -17.05
N SER A 351 -42.18 -29.35 -17.68
CA SER A 351 -43.06 -28.22 -17.96
C SER A 351 -43.60 -27.55 -16.69
N GLN A 352 -43.86 -28.33 -15.64
CA GLN A 352 -44.31 -27.79 -14.35
C GLN A 352 -43.18 -27.07 -13.62
N ALA A 353 -41.96 -27.62 -13.61
CA ALA A 353 -40.78 -26.96 -13.06
C ALA A 353 -40.54 -25.61 -13.77
N LEU A 354 -40.48 -25.63 -15.12
CA LEU A 354 -40.33 -24.43 -15.95
C LEU A 354 -41.39 -23.37 -15.64
N SER A 355 -42.67 -23.75 -15.59
CA SER A 355 -43.76 -22.78 -15.33
C SER A 355 -43.70 -22.16 -13.95
N LYS A 356 -43.14 -22.86 -12.96
CA LYS A 356 -43.04 -22.36 -11.59
C LYS A 356 -41.81 -21.48 -11.40
N ALA A 357 -40.72 -21.73 -12.12
CA ALA A 357 -39.49 -20.93 -11.98
C ALA A 357 -39.71 -19.42 -12.18
N ASP A 358 -40.67 -19.00 -13.00
CA ASP A 358 -40.97 -17.57 -13.21
C ASP A 358 -41.54 -16.87 -11.95
N ASP A 359 -42.26 -17.61 -11.12
CA ASP A 359 -42.91 -17.11 -9.91
C ASP A 359 -41.95 -16.99 -8.72
N TYR A 360 -40.72 -17.52 -8.81
CA TYR A 360 -39.80 -17.68 -7.68
C TYR A 360 -38.40 -17.14 -7.98
N VAL A 361 -37.70 -16.77 -6.91
CA VAL A 361 -36.28 -16.39 -6.90
C VAL A 361 -35.52 -17.51 -6.19
N GLY A 362 -34.69 -18.24 -6.93
CA GLY A 362 -33.95 -19.41 -6.43
C GLY A 362 -34.41 -20.74 -7.04
N LEU A 363 -33.90 -21.84 -6.50
CA LEU A 363 -34.11 -23.18 -7.04
C LEU A 363 -35.56 -23.65 -6.89
N VAL A 364 -36.10 -24.24 -7.95
CA VAL A 364 -37.43 -24.85 -8.00
C VAL A 364 -37.32 -26.33 -8.33
N CYS A 365 -37.99 -27.18 -7.57
CA CYS A 365 -38.01 -28.63 -7.77
C CYS A 365 -39.41 -29.16 -8.08
N ARG A 366 -39.51 -29.97 -9.14
CA ARG A 366 -40.67 -30.83 -9.43
C ARG A 366 -40.24 -32.28 -9.47
N PHE A 367 -40.96 -33.15 -8.76
CA PHE A 367 -40.70 -34.58 -8.83
C PHE A 367 -41.96 -35.46 -8.88
N ASN A 368 -41.85 -36.64 -9.45
CA ASN A 368 -42.85 -37.69 -9.30
C ASN A 368 -42.20 -39.00 -8.89
N CYS A 369 -42.95 -39.84 -8.18
CA CYS A 369 -42.53 -41.21 -7.91
C CYS A 369 -43.55 -42.19 -8.49
N GLY A 370 -43.04 -43.19 -9.22
CA GLY A 370 -43.82 -44.23 -9.85
C GLY A 370 -44.46 -45.19 -8.84
N LYS A 371 -45.61 -45.79 -9.20
CA LYS A 371 -46.41 -46.68 -8.33
C LYS A 371 -45.82 -48.09 -8.16
N GLY A 372 -44.70 -48.41 -8.81
CA GLY A 372 -44.01 -49.70 -8.71
C GLY A 372 -44.41 -50.76 -9.73
N ARG A 373 -44.90 -50.37 -10.92
CA ARG A 373 -45.07 -51.23 -12.09
C ARG A 373 -43.86 -51.17 -13.01
N ASP A 374 -43.69 -52.16 -13.88
CA ASP A 374 -42.51 -52.28 -14.77
C ASP A 374 -42.36 -51.12 -15.80
N ASP A 375 -43.35 -50.24 -15.91
CA ASP A 375 -43.38 -49.04 -16.76
C ASP A 375 -43.31 -47.70 -15.98
N ASP A 376 -43.05 -47.75 -14.68
CA ASP A 376 -43.04 -46.59 -13.80
C ASP A 376 -41.67 -45.92 -13.70
N SER A 377 -41.49 -44.74 -14.31
CA SER A 377 -40.28 -43.92 -14.13
C SER A 377 -40.43 -42.88 -13.00
N ASN A 378 -39.40 -42.73 -12.16
CA ASN A 378 -39.26 -41.56 -11.29
C ASN A 378 -38.59 -40.43 -12.09
N ILE A 379 -39.19 -39.25 -12.10
CA ILE A 379 -38.64 -38.09 -12.81
C ILE A 379 -38.48 -36.96 -11.81
N THR A 380 -37.34 -36.30 -11.87
CA THR A 380 -37.08 -35.05 -11.15
C THR A 380 -36.61 -34.00 -12.12
N ALA A 381 -37.20 -32.81 -12.04
CA ALA A 381 -36.76 -31.62 -12.76
C ALA A 381 -36.45 -30.51 -11.78
N ILE A 382 -35.28 -29.88 -11.97
CA ILE A 382 -34.80 -28.72 -11.24
C ILE A 382 -34.77 -27.57 -12.23
N SER A 383 -35.28 -26.42 -11.81
CA SER A 383 -35.29 -25.23 -12.63
C SER A 383 -34.92 -24.01 -11.82
N ILE A 384 -34.25 -23.05 -12.45
CA ILE A 384 -33.96 -21.75 -11.87
C ILE A 384 -34.13 -20.66 -12.91
N ASN A 385 -34.75 -19.56 -12.50
CA ASN A 385 -34.90 -18.39 -13.35
C ASN A 385 -33.67 -17.50 -13.21
N MET A 386 -32.80 -17.52 -14.23
CA MET A 386 -31.55 -16.76 -14.24
C MET A 386 -31.80 -15.26 -14.29
N SER A 387 -32.88 -14.83 -14.97
CA SER A 387 -33.29 -13.41 -14.97
C SER A 387 -33.64 -12.93 -13.57
N ASN A 388 -34.36 -13.74 -12.78
CA ASN A 388 -34.69 -13.40 -11.40
C ASN A 388 -33.44 -13.40 -10.50
N VAL A 389 -32.52 -14.35 -10.69
CA VAL A 389 -31.26 -14.40 -9.92
C VAL A 389 -30.36 -13.20 -10.23
N LEU A 390 -30.21 -12.82 -11.50
CA LEU A 390 -29.44 -11.63 -11.89
C LEU A 390 -30.05 -10.34 -11.31
N ARG A 391 -31.37 -10.20 -11.36
CA ARG A 391 -32.08 -9.08 -10.74
C ARG A 391 -31.89 -9.06 -9.23
N ALA A 392 -31.93 -10.22 -8.57
CA ALA A 392 -31.64 -10.35 -7.15
C ALA A 392 -30.19 -9.96 -6.83
N TYR A 393 -29.21 -10.40 -7.63
CA TYR A 393 -27.80 -10.07 -7.47
C TYR A 393 -27.56 -8.55 -7.51
N ILE A 394 -28.05 -7.88 -8.57
CA ILE A 394 -27.97 -6.41 -8.68
C ILE A 394 -28.68 -5.74 -7.51
N THR A 395 -29.83 -6.28 -7.08
CA THR A 395 -30.57 -5.74 -5.92
C THR A 395 -29.78 -5.85 -4.62
N TYR A 396 -29.09 -6.96 -4.36
CA TYR A 396 -28.24 -7.09 -3.17
C TYR A 396 -27.09 -6.08 -3.17
N VAL A 397 -26.46 -5.84 -4.33
CA VAL A 397 -25.39 -4.83 -4.46
C VAL A 397 -25.94 -3.43 -4.17
N GLU A 398 -27.03 -3.04 -4.83
CA GLU A 398 -27.59 -1.69 -4.70
C GLU A 398 -28.26 -1.44 -3.33
N ASP A 399 -28.89 -2.44 -2.73
CA ASP A 399 -29.47 -2.32 -1.38
C ASP A 399 -28.36 -2.07 -0.34
N TYR A 400 -27.26 -2.81 -0.44
CA TYR A 400 -26.10 -2.58 0.41
C TYR A 400 -25.55 -1.16 0.23
N ILE A 401 -25.38 -0.70 -1.02
CA ILE A 401 -24.84 0.63 -1.35
C ILE A 401 -25.74 1.76 -0.87
N ASN A 402 -27.06 1.61 -0.96
CA ASN A 402 -28.01 2.63 -0.50
C ASN A 402 -28.19 2.68 1.02
N GLY A 403 -27.46 1.83 1.74
CA GLY A 403 -27.60 1.58 3.16
C GLY A 403 -28.68 0.53 3.40
N VAL A 404 -28.24 -0.67 3.78
CA VAL A 404 -29.11 -1.77 4.23
C VAL A 404 -30.18 -1.21 5.17
N SER A 405 -31.46 -1.43 4.88
CA SER A 405 -32.62 -0.92 5.64
C SER A 405 -33.01 0.55 5.41
N LYS A 406 -32.66 1.16 4.27
CA LYS A 406 -33.38 2.37 3.85
C LYS A 406 -34.84 1.99 3.68
N THR A 407 -35.72 2.52 4.52
CA THR A 407 -37.12 2.13 4.52
C THR A 407 -37.96 3.02 3.61
N ASP A 408 -38.98 2.42 2.99
CA ASP A 408 -40.06 3.17 2.35
C ASP A 408 -40.87 3.97 3.39
N ALA A 409 -41.86 4.74 2.91
CA ALA A 409 -42.73 5.52 3.80
C ALA A 409 -43.55 4.66 4.80
N SER A 410 -43.56 3.34 4.63
CA SER A 410 -44.29 2.37 5.45
C SER A 410 -43.37 1.61 6.42
N GLY A 411 -42.06 1.84 6.38
CA GLY A 411 -41.09 1.16 7.25
C GLY A 411 -40.57 -0.18 6.72
N ASN A 412 -40.84 -0.54 5.46
CA ASN A 412 -40.29 -1.75 4.83
C ASN A 412 -38.99 -1.42 4.10
N ASP A 413 -38.08 -2.39 3.96
CA ASP A 413 -36.87 -2.22 3.15
C ASP A 413 -37.23 -1.78 1.72
N LEU A 414 -36.62 -0.68 1.27
CA LEU A 414 -36.89 -0.07 -0.04
C LEU A 414 -36.60 -1.06 -1.18
N TYR A 415 -35.51 -1.81 -1.03
CA TYR A 415 -35.13 -2.89 -1.94
C TYR A 415 -34.83 -4.15 -1.14
N SER A 416 -35.22 -5.30 -1.68
CA SER A 416 -35.00 -6.58 -1.04
C SER A 416 -35.02 -7.71 -2.06
N ALA A 417 -34.19 -8.72 -1.82
CA ALA A 417 -34.23 -9.98 -2.55
C ALA A 417 -34.15 -11.15 -1.56
N SER A 418 -34.94 -12.18 -1.77
CA SER A 418 -34.97 -13.36 -0.90
C SER A 418 -35.26 -14.63 -1.69
N ILE A 419 -34.79 -15.77 -1.17
CA ILE A 419 -35.17 -17.08 -1.70
C ILE A 419 -36.64 -17.31 -1.36
N GLY A 420 -37.49 -17.39 -2.37
CA GLY A 420 -38.94 -17.45 -2.14
C GLY A 420 -39.73 -16.95 -3.34
N ARG A 421 -40.94 -16.47 -3.09
CA ARG A 421 -41.78 -15.96 -4.17
C ARG A 421 -41.24 -14.63 -4.66
N LYS A 422 -41.25 -14.43 -5.98
CA LYS A 422 -40.81 -13.16 -6.60
C LYS A 422 -41.58 -11.94 -6.08
N GLU A 423 -42.85 -12.11 -5.76
CA GLU A 423 -43.71 -11.05 -5.19
C GLU A 423 -43.32 -10.61 -3.76
N GLU A 424 -42.49 -11.39 -3.08
CA GLU A 424 -41.96 -11.07 -1.74
C GLU A 424 -40.63 -10.30 -1.80
N SER A 425 -40.07 -10.10 -3.01
CA SER A 425 -38.85 -9.32 -3.25
C SER A 425 -39.18 -7.95 -3.86
N SER A 426 -38.47 -6.90 -3.45
CA SER A 426 -38.51 -5.56 -4.03
C SER A 426 -37.25 -5.31 -4.85
N PHE A 427 -37.26 -5.63 -6.14
CA PHE A 427 -36.07 -5.47 -6.98
C PHE A 427 -35.85 -4.02 -7.41
N VAL A 428 -34.64 -3.50 -7.21
CA VAL A 428 -34.20 -2.20 -7.72
C VAL A 428 -34.34 -2.11 -9.25
N THR A 429 -34.19 -3.23 -9.94
CA THR A 429 -34.34 -3.35 -11.41
C THR A 429 -35.76 -3.12 -11.91
N SER A 430 -36.76 -3.05 -11.01
CA SER A 430 -38.13 -2.68 -11.37
C SER A 430 -38.33 -1.16 -11.41
N GLU A 431 -37.42 -0.38 -10.82
CA GLU A 431 -37.50 1.08 -10.72
C GLU A 431 -36.91 1.79 -11.95
N LYS A 432 -37.78 2.22 -12.87
CA LYS A 432 -37.36 2.82 -14.16
C LYS A 432 -36.54 4.11 -14.03
N ASN A 433 -36.67 4.83 -12.92
CA ASN A 433 -35.97 6.08 -12.67
C ASN A 433 -34.72 5.91 -11.80
N TYR A 434 -34.42 4.69 -11.36
CA TYR A 434 -33.20 4.41 -10.62
C TYR A 434 -31.98 4.67 -11.51
N LEU A 435 -30.95 5.26 -10.91
CA LEU A 435 -29.69 5.56 -11.58
C LEU A 435 -28.59 4.70 -10.96
N TYR A 436 -28.07 3.77 -11.74
CA TYR A 436 -26.94 2.93 -11.37
C TYR A 436 -25.65 3.71 -11.57
N THR A 437 -24.79 3.74 -10.54
CA THR A 437 -23.45 4.32 -10.69
C THR A 437 -22.52 3.23 -11.18
N ILE A 438 -22.04 3.35 -12.42
CA ILE A 438 -21.14 2.38 -13.04
C ILE A 438 -19.75 2.94 -13.23
N LYS A 439 -18.77 2.04 -13.29
CA LYS A 439 -17.41 2.31 -13.75
C LYS A 439 -17.36 2.43 -15.27
N THR A 440 -16.84 3.54 -15.78
CA THR A 440 -16.68 3.80 -17.23
C THR A 440 -15.23 3.88 -17.70
N GLY A 441 -14.27 3.84 -16.78
CA GLY A 441 -12.85 3.84 -17.11
C GLY A 441 -11.97 4.19 -15.92
N ALA A 442 -10.71 4.47 -16.19
CA ALA A 442 -9.79 5.01 -15.20
C ALA A 442 -8.96 6.16 -15.79
N THR A 443 -8.66 7.20 -15.00
CA THR A 443 -7.76 8.30 -15.39
C THR A 443 -6.40 8.14 -14.72
N VAL A 444 -5.35 8.41 -15.48
CA VAL A 444 -3.95 8.27 -15.08
C VAL A 444 -3.28 9.57 -14.59
N SER A 445 -3.96 10.72 -14.53
CA SER A 445 -3.26 11.99 -14.24
C SER A 445 -4.06 13.01 -13.44
N SER A 446 -4.04 12.86 -12.10
CA SER A 446 -4.29 13.95 -11.17
C SER A 446 -3.20 13.96 -10.09
N ASP A 447 -2.91 15.11 -9.48
CA ASP A 447 -1.96 15.23 -8.37
C ASP A 447 -2.36 14.33 -7.19
N ASP A 448 -3.66 14.08 -7.02
CA ASP A 448 -4.20 13.18 -6.00
C ASP A 448 -3.84 11.71 -6.27
N CYS A 449 -3.94 11.26 -7.53
CA CYS A 449 -3.50 9.92 -7.94
C CYS A 449 -1.99 9.75 -7.79
N ALA A 450 -1.21 10.79 -8.09
CA ALA A 450 0.24 10.78 -7.92
C ALA A 450 0.63 10.68 -6.44
N GLN A 451 -0.02 11.45 -5.56
CA GLN A 451 0.17 11.35 -4.11
C GLN A 451 -0.27 9.98 -3.56
N ALA A 452 -1.38 9.42 -4.04
CA ALA A 452 -1.80 8.07 -3.65
C ALA A 452 -0.77 7.01 -4.09
N THR A 453 -0.24 7.13 -5.32
CA THR A 453 0.84 6.27 -5.81
C THR A 453 2.05 6.35 -4.89
N PHE A 454 2.47 7.55 -4.48
CA PHE A 454 3.59 7.74 -3.56
C PHE A 454 3.43 6.91 -2.28
N TYR A 455 2.29 7.04 -1.61
CA TYR A 455 2.04 6.36 -0.35
C TYR A 455 1.79 4.86 -0.51
N ASP A 456 1.18 4.44 -1.62
CA ASP A 456 1.05 3.02 -1.97
C ASP A 456 2.44 2.39 -2.19
N VAL A 457 3.34 3.07 -2.91
CA VAL A 457 4.74 2.61 -3.10
C VAL A 457 5.46 2.51 -1.76
N LEU A 458 5.43 3.56 -0.94
CA LEU A 458 6.06 3.56 0.38
C LEU A 458 5.54 2.41 1.23
N PHE A 459 4.21 2.24 1.27
CA PHE A 459 3.54 1.17 1.99
C PHE A 459 3.94 -0.21 1.49
N ASN A 460 3.93 -0.44 0.17
CA ASN A 460 4.34 -1.70 -0.43
C ASN A 460 5.80 -2.05 -0.08
N GLN A 461 6.68 -1.05 -0.11
CA GLN A 461 8.10 -1.22 0.20
C GLN A 461 8.35 -1.56 1.67
N ILE A 462 7.67 -0.90 2.62
CA ILE A 462 7.80 -1.24 4.05
C ILE A 462 7.18 -2.60 4.39
N CYS A 463 6.13 -3.02 3.68
CA CYS A 463 5.54 -4.33 3.84
C CYS A 463 6.39 -5.44 3.20
N GLN A 464 7.00 -5.21 2.04
CA GLN A 464 7.79 -6.22 1.36
C GLN A 464 9.17 -6.38 2.00
N ASN A 465 9.87 -5.26 2.21
CA ASN A 465 11.29 -5.25 2.59
C ASN A 465 11.50 -4.97 4.07
N GLY A 466 10.49 -4.46 4.78
CA GLY A 466 10.60 -4.08 6.19
C GLY A 466 11.05 -2.63 6.40
N TRP A 467 11.13 -2.24 7.67
CA TRP A 467 11.42 -0.86 8.07
C TRP A 467 12.23 -0.78 9.38
N THR A 468 12.94 0.32 9.57
CA THR A 468 13.66 0.67 10.80
C THR A 468 13.29 2.07 11.26
N LYS A 469 13.42 2.35 12.56
CA LYS A 469 13.14 3.68 13.14
C LYS A 469 14.44 4.44 13.36
N ASN A 470 14.48 5.70 12.92
CA ASN A 470 15.53 6.64 13.28
C ASN A 470 14.94 8.02 13.61
N ASP A 471 14.94 8.37 14.90
CA ASP A 471 14.35 9.61 15.41
C ASP A 471 15.08 10.89 14.96
N LYS A 472 16.31 10.76 14.44
CA LYS A 472 17.12 11.90 13.97
C LYS A 472 17.13 12.06 12.46
N ILE A 473 16.42 11.21 11.72
CA ILE A 473 16.53 11.21 10.25
C ILE A 473 15.98 12.49 9.60
N ASP A 474 15.10 13.22 10.28
CA ASP A 474 14.59 14.52 9.82
C ASP A 474 15.64 15.66 9.95
N ASP A 475 16.74 15.44 10.67
CA ASP A 475 17.88 16.38 10.71
C ASP A 475 18.73 16.21 9.43
N ASN A 476 18.73 17.26 8.61
CA ASN A 476 19.40 17.25 7.32
C ASN A 476 20.90 16.97 7.43
N GLU A 477 21.60 17.56 8.40
CA GLU A 477 23.04 17.36 8.53
C GLU A 477 23.33 15.92 8.96
N TYR A 478 22.58 15.43 9.94
CA TYR A 478 22.71 14.04 10.41
C TYR A 478 22.44 13.03 9.29
N MET A 479 21.34 13.18 8.54
CA MET A 479 21.00 12.27 7.44
C MET A 479 22.09 12.27 6.36
N GLN A 480 22.59 13.46 5.98
CA GLN A 480 23.63 13.57 4.97
C GLN A 480 24.93 12.89 5.41
N GLU A 481 25.35 13.05 6.66
CA GLU A 481 26.54 12.37 7.19
C GLU A 481 26.35 10.85 7.27
N MET A 482 25.15 10.37 7.59
CA MET A 482 24.82 8.93 7.56
C MET A 482 24.87 8.34 6.14
N LEU A 483 24.47 9.12 5.13
CA LEU A 483 24.61 8.74 3.71
C LEU A 483 26.08 8.75 3.26
N LYS A 484 26.84 9.79 3.62
CA LYS A 484 28.28 9.92 3.31
C LYS A 484 29.12 8.80 3.93
N SER A 485 28.82 8.43 5.18
CA SER A 485 29.50 7.35 5.89
C SER A 485 29.10 5.94 5.42
N GLY A 486 28.09 5.82 4.54
CA GLY A 486 27.58 4.53 4.06
C GLY A 486 26.78 3.75 5.12
N MET A 487 26.35 4.41 6.20
CA MET A 487 25.43 3.82 7.17
C MET A 487 23.99 3.78 6.65
N LEU A 488 23.65 4.67 5.72
CA LEU A 488 22.39 4.68 5.00
C LEU A 488 22.63 4.70 3.49
N TYR A 489 21.62 4.24 2.76
CA TYR A 489 21.58 4.19 1.31
C TYR A 489 20.28 4.81 0.82
N ILE A 490 20.20 5.07 -0.48
CA ILE A 490 18.95 5.48 -1.13
C ILE A 490 18.43 4.33 -1.97
N SER A 491 17.12 4.17 -2.04
CA SER A 491 16.44 3.23 -2.92
C SER A 491 15.40 3.94 -3.76
N LYS A 492 15.45 3.76 -5.07
CA LYS A 492 14.64 4.51 -6.04
C LYS A 492 14.09 3.58 -7.10
N VAL A 493 12.94 3.95 -7.65
CA VAL A 493 12.32 3.28 -8.78
C VAL A 493 13.20 3.36 -10.02
N ASN A 494 13.31 2.25 -10.75
CA ASN A 494 13.94 2.17 -12.07
C ASN A 494 12.87 2.03 -13.16
N ASP A 495 13.28 2.03 -14.43
CA ASP A 495 12.35 2.01 -15.59
C ASP A 495 11.45 0.76 -15.65
N ASP A 496 11.84 -0.32 -14.97
CA ASP A 496 11.07 -1.56 -14.83
C ASP A 496 10.02 -1.52 -13.70
N GLY A 497 9.93 -0.41 -12.97
CA GLY A 497 9.00 -0.22 -11.86
C GLY A 497 9.46 -0.84 -10.53
N TYR A 498 10.68 -1.38 -10.46
CA TYR A 498 11.27 -1.93 -9.23
C TYR A 498 12.18 -0.93 -8.54
N TYR A 499 12.27 -1.06 -7.22
CA TYR A 499 13.14 -0.23 -6.37
C TYR A 499 14.51 -0.88 -6.17
N TYR A 500 15.57 -0.11 -6.41
CA TYR A 500 16.95 -0.55 -6.26
C TYR A 500 17.71 0.33 -5.29
N GLN A 501 18.41 -0.32 -4.36
CA GLN A 501 19.30 0.36 -3.43
C GLN A 501 20.63 0.71 -4.09
N GLY A 502 21.10 1.94 -3.85
CA GLY A 502 22.39 2.44 -4.31
C GLY A 502 23.00 3.44 -3.33
N ASN A 503 24.28 3.74 -3.54
CA ASN A 503 24.96 4.81 -2.82
C ASN A 503 24.47 6.17 -3.36
N TYR A 504 24.35 7.19 -2.49
CA TYR A 504 23.92 8.53 -2.90
C TYR A 504 24.75 9.10 -4.06
N ALA A 505 26.05 8.80 -4.12
CA ALA A 505 26.96 9.28 -5.16
C ALA A 505 26.70 8.69 -6.56
N THR A 506 25.87 7.65 -6.65
CA THR A 506 25.46 7.04 -7.93
C THR A 506 24.15 7.59 -8.47
N ASP A 507 23.40 8.38 -7.68
CA ASP A 507 22.15 8.98 -8.15
C ASP A 507 22.41 10.27 -8.95
N SER A 508 21.62 10.46 -10.00
CA SER A 508 21.78 11.58 -10.94
C SER A 508 21.26 12.92 -10.41
N TYR A 509 20.42 12.90 -9.37
CA TYR A 509 19.80 14.10 -8.78
C TYR A 509 20.48 14.53 -7.49
N ILE A 510 21.16 13.64 -6.77
CA ILE A 510 21.93 14.00 -5.58
C ILE A 510 23.33 14.44 -5.99
N LYS A 511 23.72 15.66 -5.58
CA LYS A 511 25.06 16.19 -5.84
C LYS A 511 25.73 16.59 -4.54
N GLU A 512 27.03 16.32 -4.45
CA GLU A 512 27.87 16.78 -3.36
C GLU A 512 28.58 18.08 -3.78
N VAL A 513 28.39 19.14 -3.00
CA VAL A 513 28.93 20.49 -3.27
C VAL A 513 29.59 21.05 -2.01
N SER A 514 30.49 22.02 -2.17
CA SER A 514 31.12 22.72 -1.03
C SER A 514 30.07 23.43 -0.16
N ASP A 515 30.25 23.39 1.16
CA ASP A 515 29.39 24.13 2.08
C ASP A 515 29.93 25.55 2.30
N ASP A 516 29.65 26.44 1.34
CA ASP A 516 30.11 27.84 1.36
C ASP A 516 29.71 28.58 2.65
N THR A 517 28.60 28.19 3.29
CA THR A 517 28.14 28.84 4.52
C THR A 517 29.02 28.46 5.71
N LYS A 518 29.35 27.18 5.87
CA LYS A 518 30.27 26.72 6.93
C LYS A 518 31.70 27.19 6.66
N ILE A 519 32.13 27.21 5.40
CA ILE A 519 33.42 27.78 4.99
C ILE A 519 33.52 29.25 5.38
N ALA A 520 32.51 30.07 5.06
CA ALA A 520 32.50 31.49 5.43
C ALA A 520 32.50 31.71 6.96
N GLN A 521 31.77 30.89 7.72
CA GLN A 521 31.80 30.94 9.18
C GLN A 521 33.17 30.57 9.76
N ALA A 522 33.81 29.53 9.21
CA ALA A 522 35.14 29.11 9.60
C ALA A 522 36.20 30.17 9.24
N GLU A 523 36.08 30.81 8.08
CA GLU A 523 36.95 31.92 7.66
C GLU A 523 36.84 33.11 8.62
N ALA A 524 35.61 33.49 8.99
CA ALA A 524 35.37 34.57 9.95
C ALA A 524 35.97 34.26 11.33
N LYS A 525 35.81 33.02 11.81
CA LYS A 525 36.40 32.55 13.08
C LYS A 525 37.93 32.55 13.01
N TYR A 526 38.50 32.00 11.94
CA TYR A 526 39.94 31.95 11.70
C TYR A 526 40.55 33.35 11.73
N ASN A 527 39.99 34.30 10.97
CA ASN A 527 40.48 35.66 10.91
C ASN A 527 40.41 36.36 12.28
N THR A 528 39.31 36.18 13.01
CA THR A 528 39.13 36.75 14.34
C THR A 528 40.15 36.22 15.36
N GLU A 529 40.31 34.90 15.43
CA GLU A 529 41.22 34.27 16.40
C GLU A 529 42.69 34.48 16.03
N LYS A 530 43.04 34.49 14.73
CA LYS A 530 44.38 34.83 14.24
C LYS A 530 44.79 36.24 14.65
N SER A 531 43.91 37.23 14.49
CA SER A 531 44.20 38.61 14.94
C SER A 531 44.43 38.69 16.45
N LYS A 532 43.66 37.96 17.26
CA LYS A 532 43.86 37.90 18.72
C LYS A 532 45.19 37.25 19.09
N LEU A 533 45.58 36.16 18.43
CA LEU A 533 46.86 35.48 18.66
C LEU A 533 48.05 36.37 18.26
N ASN A 534 48.00 36.99 17.08
CA ASN A 534 49.04 37.91 16.63
C ASN A 534 49.23 39.09 17.60
N SER A 535 48.13 39.69 18.09
CA SER A 535 48.20 40.79 19.07
C SER A 535 48.87 40.36 20.38
N LYS A 536 48.62 39.13 20.83
CA LYS A 536 49.26 38.57 22.02
C LYS A 536 50.74 38.27 21.76
N GLU A 537 51.09 37.75 20.59
CA GLU A 537 52.48 37.50 20.19
C GLU A 537 53.29 38.79 20.14
N GLU A 538 52.77 39.86 19.52
CA GLU A 538 53.41 41.19 19.51
C GLU A 538 53.63 41.72 20.93
N THR A 539 52.65 41.55 21.82
CA THR A 539 52.78 41.95 23.23
C THR A 539 53.87 41.15 23.95
N LEU A 540 53.98 39.83 23.67
CA LEU A 540 55.03 38.99 24.23
C LEU A 540 56.41 39.40 23.70
N ASP A 541 56.53 39.70 22.40
CA ASP A 541 57.78 40.13 21.77
C ASP A 541 58.28 41.46 22.35
N LEU A 542 57.38 42.42 22.59
CA LEU A 542 57.71 43.67 23.27
C LEU A 542 58.21 43.41 24.70
N LYS A 543 57.57 42.51 25.45
CA LYS A 543 57.99 42.16 26.81
C LYS A 543 59.34 41.45 26.83
N MET A 544 59.58 40.52 25.90
CA MET A 544 60.86 39.82 25.76
C MET A 544 61.97 40.81 25.42
N LYS A 545 61.75 41.72 24.47
CA LYS A 545 62.74 42.76 24.10
C LYS A 545 63.07 43.69 25.28
N ASN A 546 62.08 44.07 26.08
CA ASN A 546 62.30 44.87 27.28
C ASN A 546 63.12 44.10 28.32
N LEU A 547 62.82 42.81 28.55
CA LEU A 547 63.60 41.94 29.44
C LEU A 547 65.04 41.75 28.94
N ASP A 548 65.26 41.54 27.65
CA ASP A 548 66.60 41.42 27.07
C ASP A 548 67.42 42.71 27.25
N THR A 549 66.76 43.87 27.12
CA THR A 549 67.36 45.18 27.39
C THR A 549 67.72 45.31 28.87
N GLU A 550 66.83 44.89 29.78
CA GLU A 550 67.09 44.90 31.22
C GLU A 550 68.24 43.95 31.58
N ILE A 551 68.25 42.71 31.10
CA ILE A 551 69.32 41.72 31.30
C ILE A 551 70.67 42.27 30.80
N SER A 552 70.69 42.92 29.64
CA SER A 552 71.91 43.54 29.09
C SER A 552 72.43 44.67 29.98
N SER A 553 71.51 45.52 30.49
CA SER A 553 71.85 46.60 31.42
C SER A 553 72.37 46.07 32.76
N LEU A 554 71.71 45.05 33.33
CA LEU A 554 72.10 44.38 34.57
C LEU A 554 73.44 43.66 34.41
N THR A 555 73.73 43.08 33.24
CA THR A 555 75.02 42.44 32.94
C THR A 555 76.15 43.49 32.93
N THR A 556 75.91 44.63 32.29
CA THR A 556 76.87 45.75 32.28
C THR A 556 77.12 46.29 33.70
N GLU A 557 76.06 46.42 34.50
CA GLU A 557 76.16 46.83 35.92
C GLU A 557 76.94 45.79 36.73
N TYR A 558 76.62 44.50 36.56
CA TYR A 558 77.28 43.38 37.19
C TYR A 558 78.79 43.40 36.93
N ASP A 559 79.21 43.53 35.67
CA ASP A 559 80.63 43.58 35.29
C ASP A 559 81.34 44.82 35.85
N THR A 560 80.66 45.96 35.89
CA THR A 560 81.19 47.20 36.46
C THR A 560 81.42 47.07 37.97
N VAL A 561 80.44 46.51 38.69
CA VAL A 561 80.52 46.26 40.14
C VAL A 561 81.59 45.22 40.45
N LYS A 562 81.63 44.11 39.69
CA LYS A 562 82.64 43.06 39.80
C LYS A 562 84.06 43.62 39.61
N ASN A 563 84.28 44.41 38.57
CA ASN A 563 85.56 45.07 38.30
C ASN A 563 85.96 46.04 39.41
N THR A 564 84.99 46.77 39.98
CA THR A 564 85.23 47.69 41.10
C THR A 564 85.64 46.93 42.37
N ILE A 565 84.98 45.81 42.66
CA ILE A 565 85.35 44.92 43.78
C ILE A 565 86.76 44.36 43.55
N ALA A 566 87.07 43.87 42.35
CA ALA A 566 88.39 43.33 42.01
C ALA A 566 89.52 44.35 42.19
N LYS A 567 89.32 45.60 41.71
CA LYS A 567 90.27 46.71 41.91
C LYS A 567 90.44 47.07 43.40
N ASN A 568 89.37 47.03 44.19
CA ASN A 568 89.43 47.30 45.62
C ASN A 568 90.18 46.20 46.39
N ILE A 569 89.99 44.94 45.99
CA ILE A 569 90.76 43.80 46.51
C ILE A 569 92.26 43.99 46.17
N GLU A 570 92.59 44.27 44.91
CA GLU A 570 93.97 44.48 44.46
C GLU A 570 94.67 45.64 45.20
N LYS A 571 93.98 46.78 45.37
CA LYS A 571 94.48 47.90 46.18
C LYS A 571 94.70 47.53 47.64
N SER A 572 93.81 46.72 48.21
CA SER A 572 93.94 46.24 49.59
C SER A 572 95.15 45.33 49.74
N PHE A 573 95.38 44.39 48.80
CA PHE A 573 96.55 43.53 48.79
C PHE A 573 97.87 44.28 48.55
N LYS A 574 97.90 45.28 47.65
CA LYS A 574 99.07 46.14 47.43
C LYS A 574 99.48 46.93 48.69
N ARG A 575 98.51 47.29 49.55
CA ARG A 575 98.76 47.94 50.85
C ARG A 575 99.36 47.02 51.92
N TYR A 576 99.28 45.71 51.75
CA TYR A 576 99.86 44.72 52.68
C TYR A 576 101.28 44.26 52.26
N ASN A 577 101.73 44.59 51.04
CA ASN A 577 103.06 44.26 50.51
C ASN A 577 104.04 45.46 50.51
N ALA A 578 103.70 46.54 51.21
CA ALA A 578 104.57 47.67 51.54
C ALA A 578 104.59 47.81 53.06
#